data_AF-G7ZIR5-F1
#
_entry.id   AF-G7ZIR5-F1
#
_cell.length_a   1.000
_cell.length_b   1.000
_cell.length_c   1.000
_cell.angle_alpha   90.00
_cell.angle_beta   90.00
_cell.angle_gamma   90.00
#
_symmetry.space_group_name_H-M   'P 1'
#
loop_
_entity.id
_entity.type
_entity.pdbx_description
1 polymer ?
#
loop_
_entity_poly.entity_id
_entity_poly.type
_entity_poly.pdbx_seq_one_letter_code
_entity_poly.pdbx_strand_id
1 'polypeptide(L)'
;MTIEPPPDDRIPELYADGVFDIGFGNGMVRIDLFSLSALRKDGNGQPLPAIRQRVVMSLPGFLASLSALEGMRQRLEAAGVLPPNSGMVPPPAPAPSPAFQSPVQAPIQPASPTGPSTGPATPATPPGRPRSPNFG
;
A
#
# COMPACT_ATOMS: atom_id res chain seq x y z
N MET A 1 -23.36 -4.92 -51.77
CA MET A 1 -23.01 -4.02 -50.65
C MET A 1 -21.92 -4.72 -49.85
N THR A 2 -20.65 -4.57 -50.27
CA THR A 2 -19.51 -4.99 -49.47
C THR A 2 -19.38 -3.98 -48.34
N ILE A 3 -19.57 -4.42 -47.10
CA ILE A 3 -19.26 -3.60 -45.92
C ILE A 3 -17.76 -3.79 -45.70
N GLU A 4 -16.98 -2.84 -46.17
CA GLU A 4 -15.54 -2.79 -45.89
C GLU A 4 -15.37 -2.70 -44.36
N PRO A 5 -14.56 -3.58 -43.75
CA PRO A 5 -14.29 -3.48 -42.32
C PRO A 5 -13.64 -2.11 -42.04
N PRO A 6 -14.04 -1.42 -40.96
CA PRO A 6 -13.51 -0.11 -40.65
C PRO A 6 -11.97 -0.18 -40.54
N PRO A 7 -11.23 0.80 -41.07
CA PRO A 7 -9.78 0.79 -41.02
C PRO A 7 -9.33 0.80 -39.55
N ASP A 8 -8.55 -0.21 -39.16
CA ASP A 8 -7.85 -0.32 -37.85
C ASP A 8 -6.88 0.85 -37.57
N ASP A 9 -6.81 1.83 -38.46
CA ASP A 9 -5.74 2.83 -38.62
C ASP A 9 -5.87 4.06 -37.69
N ARG A 10 -6.68 3.99 -36.64
CA ARG A 10 -6.83 5.08 -35.66
C ARG A 10 -7.05 4.58 -34.24
N ILE A 11 -6.18 3.69 -33.76
CA ILE A 11 -6.14 3.40 -32.33
C ILE A 11 -5.78 4.74 -31.63
N PRO A 12 -6.68 5.33 -30.82
CA PRO A 12 -6.39 6.61 -30.19
C PRO A 12 -5.25 6.41 -29.18
N GLU A 13 -4.19 7.19 -29.33
CA GLU A 13 -3.08 7.19 -28.38
C GLU A 13 -3.46 7.96 -27.12
N LEU A 14 -3.12 7.39 -25.97
CA LEU A 14 -3.28 8.02 -24.67
C LEU A 14 -1.91 8.20 -24.02
N TYR A 15 -1.56 9.45 -23.73
CA TYR A 15 -0.41 9.73 -22.88
C TYR A 15 -0.75 9.42 -21.40
N ALA A 16 0.12 8.63 -20.75
CA ALA A 16 0.05 8.34 -19.33
C ALA A 16 1.46 8.42 -18.73
N ASP A 17 1.58 8.98 -17.53
CA ASP A 17 2.86 9.05 -16.80
C ASP A 17 3.23 7.67 -16.22
N GLY A 18 2.22 6.85 -15.91
CA GLY A 18 2.43 5.50 -15.43
C GLY A 18 1.16 4.83 -14.90
N VAL A 19 1.37 3.77 -14.13
CA VAL A 19 0.32 3.01 -13.43
C VAL A 19 0.13 3.57 -12.03
N PHE A 20 -1.11 3.90 -11.69
CA PHE A 20 -1.51 4.38 -10.36
C PHE A 20 -1.84 3.22 -9.43
N ASP A 21 -2.63 2.27 -9.91
CA ASP A 21 -3.07 1.11 -9.13
C ASP A 21 -3.26 -0.12 -10.02
N ILE A 22 -3.06 -1.31 -9.43
CA ILE A 22 -3.38 -2.60 -10.06
C ILE A 22 -4.24 -3.40 -9.09
N GLY A 23 -5.51 -3.60 -9.45
CA GLY A 23 -6.46 -4.38 -8.68
C GLY A 23 -6.76 -5.73 -9.32
N PHE A 24 -6.98 -6.76 -8.50
CA PHE A 24 -7.51 -8.05 -8.94
C PHE A 24 -8.80 -8.38 -8.21
N GLY A 25 -9.84 -8.76 -8.95
CA GLY A 25 -11.12 -9.16 -8.38
C GLY A 25 -12.05 -9.75 -9.41
N ASN A 26 -12.87 -10.71 -9.00
CA ASN A 26 -13.83 -11.41 -9.88
C ASN A 26 -13.17 -12.01 -11.14
N GLY A 27 -11.93 -12.49 -11.03
CA GLY A 27 -11.16 -13.06 -12.15
C GLY A 27 -10.60 -12.03 -13.14
N MET A 28 -10.76 -10.74 -12.86
CA MET A 28 -10.31 -9.64 -13.72
C MET A 28 -9.21 -8.83 -13.05
N VAL A 29 -8.25 -8.39 -13.86
CA VAL A 29 -7.21 -7.43 -13.48
C VAL A 29 -7.62 -6.06 -14.00
N ARG A 30 -7.49 -5.04 -13.16
CA ARG A 30 -7.77 -3.64 -13.48
C ARG A 30 -6.49 -2.85 -13.27
N ILE A 31 -6.05 -2.13 -14.30
CA ILE A 31 -4.87 -1.27 -14.26
C ILE A 31 -5.34 0.16 -14.45
N ASP A 32 -5.09 1.00 -13.47
CA ASP A 32 -5.39 2.43 -13.55
C ASP A 32 -4.16 3.19 -14.03
N LEU A 33 -4.27 3.85 -15.18
CA LEU A 33 -3.25 4.74 -15.72
C LEU A 33 -3.53 6.17 -15.25
N PHE A 34 -2.48 6.89 -14.85
CA PHE A 34 -2.61 8.28 -14.43
C PHE A 34 -1.69 9.22 -15.20
N SER A 35 -2.05 10.50 -15.14
CA SER A 35 -1.13 11.59 -15.42
C SER A 35 -1.23 12.66 -14.33
N LEU A 36 -0.17 13.41 -14.14
CA LEU A 36 -0.16 14.58 -13.26
C LEU A 36 -1.15 15.63 -13.79
N SER A 37 -1.99 16.14 -12.91
CA SER A 37 -3.02 17.12 -13.26
C SER A 37 -2.41 18.51 -13.40
N ALA A 38 -2.61 19.16 -14.55
CA ALA A 38 -2.28 20.58 -14.71
C ALA A 38 -3.17 21.50 -13.87
N LEU A 39 -4.38 21.05 -13.51
CA LEU A 39 -5.42 21.88 -12.87
C LEU A 39 -5.54 21.62 -11.37
N ARG A 40 -5.33 20.38 -10.91
CA ARG A 40 -5.42 20.03 -9.49
C ARG A 40 -4.03 19.96 -8.87
N LYS A 41 -3.84 20.73 -7.80
CA LYS A 41 -2.60 20.80 -7.04
C LYS A 41 -2.86 20.52 -5.57
N ASP A 42 -1.85 20.02 -4.87
CA ASP A 42 -1.87 19.86 -3.42
C ASP A 42 -1.63 21.19 -2.68
N GLY A 43 -1.59 21.14 -1.34
CA GLY A 43 -1.33 22.31 -0.50
C GLY A 43 0.05 22.95 -0.70
N ASN A 44 0.99 22.23 -1.32
CA ASN A 44 2.34 22.69 -1.62
C ASN A 44 2.48 23.14 -3.10
N GLY A 45 1.38 23.16 -3.86
CA GLY A 45 1.36 23.55 -5.26
C GLY A 45 1.82 22.47 -6.25
N GLN A 46 2.03 21.23 -5.80
CA GLN A 46 2.43 20.12 -6.65
C GLN A 46 1.22 19.50 -7.37
N PRO A 47 1.34 19.14 -8.65
CA PRO A 47 0.24 18.56 -9.41
C PRO A 47 -0.17 17.20 -8.85
N LEU A 48 -1.47 17.00 -8.67
CA LEU A 48 -2.03 15.75 -8.15
C LEU A 48 -2.21 14.72 -9.27
N PRO A 49 -1.97 13.42 -9.01
CA PRO A 49 -2.25 12.36 -9.98
C PRO A 49 -3.75 12.31 -10.31
N ALA A 50 -4.07 12.17 -11.60
CA ALA A 50 -5.43 12.03 -12.10
C ALA A 50 -5.52 10.81 -13.01
N ILE A 51 -6.45 9.90 -12.71
CA ILE A 51 -6.71 8.72 -13.53
C ILE A 51 -7.19 9.17 -14.91
N ARG A 52 -6.55 8.65 -15.96
CA ARG A 52 -6.87 8.94 -17.36
C ARG A 52 -7.57 7.79 -18.05
N GLN A 53 -7.19 6.56 -17.70
CA GLN A 53 -7.77 5.36 -18.30
C GLN A 53 -7.68 4.20 -17.32
N ARG A 54 -8.71 3.37 -17.33
CA ARG A 54 -8.69 2.05 -16.69
C ARG A 54 -8.64 0.99 -17.78
N VAL A 55 -7.61 0.15 -17.75
CA VAL A 55 -7.52 -1.05 -18.57
C VAL A 55 -8.04 -2.22 -17.75
N VAL A 56 -9.00 -2.97 -18.27
CA VAL A 56 -9.55 -4.15 -17.61
C VAL A 56 -9.33 -5.36 -18.50
N MET A 57 -8.71 -6.40 -17.95
CA MET A 57 -8.39 -7.62 -18.69
C MET A 57 -8.59 -8.85 -17.83
N SER A 58 -8.71 -10.01 -18.46
CA SER A 58 -8.75 -11.30 -17.77
C SER A 58 -7.37 -11.65 -17.18
N LEU A 59 -7.32 -12.55 -16.20
CA LEU A 59 -6.05 -13.05 -15.66
C LEU A 59 -5.12 -13.61 -16.76
N PRO A 60 -5.58 -14.44 -17.72
CA PRO A 60 -4.72 -14.89 -18.83
C PRO A 60 -4.21 -13.73 -19.70
N GLY A 61 -5.05 -12.74 -19.98
CA GLY A 61 -4.64 -11.56 -20.75
C GLY A 61 -3.54 -10.77 -20.04
N PHE A 62 -3.67 -10.60 -18.73
CA PHE A 62 -2.65 -9.93 -17.92
C PHE A 62 -1.30 -10.66 -17.94
N LEU A 63 -1.30 -11.99 -17.77
CA LEU A 63 -0.06 -12.77 -17.81
C LEU A 63 0.64 -12.69 -19.18
N ALA A 64 -0.13 -12.70 -20.27
CA ALA A 64 0.40 -12.48 -21.61
C ALA A 64 1.00 -11.07 -21.77
N SER A 65 0.30 -10.04 -21.29
CA SER A 65 0.82 -8.66 -21.30
C SER A 65 2.09 -8.50 -20.47
N LEU A 66 2.17 -9.12 -19.29
CA LEU A 66 3.37 -9.09 -18.44
C LEU A 66 4.59 -9.68 -19.17
N SER A 67 4.43 -10.84 -19.81
CA SER A 67 5.50 -11.46 -20.59
C SER A 67 5.97 -10.56 -21.74
N ALA A 68 5.05 -9.89 -22.44
CA ALA A 68 5.39 -8.94 -23.50
C ALA A 68 6.17 -7.72 -22.97
N LEU A 69 5.76 -7.18 -21.82
CA LEU A 69 6.44 -6.06 -21.16
C LEU A 69 7.85 -6.44 -20.68
N GLU A 70 8.02 -7.63 -20.12
CA GLU A 70 9.34 -8.16 -19.72
C GLU A 70 10.26 -8.36 -20.93
N GLY A 71 9.73 -8.90 -22.03
CA GLY A 71 10.47 -9.02 -23.28
C GLY A 71 10.89 -7.66 -23.85
N MET A 72 10.03 -6.65 -23.74
CA MET A 72 10.39 -5.27 -24.11
C MET A 72 11.51 -4.72 -23.21
N ARG A 73 11.44 -4.94 -21.90
CA ARG A 73 12.49 -4.53 -20.95
C ARG A 73 13.85 -5.10 -21.35
N GLN A 74 13.92 -6.40 -21.64
CA GLN A 74 15.17 -7.06 -22.06
C GLN A 74 15.74 -6.44 -23.34
N ARG A 75 14.89 -6.04 -24.29
CA ARG A 75 15.33 -5.35 -25.52
C ARG A 75 15.87 -3.95 -25.22
N LEU A 76 15.24 -3.21 -24.31
CA LEU A 76 15.71 -1.89 -23.89
C LEU A 76 17.04 -1.96 -23.12
N GLU A 77 17.22 -2.99 -22.29
CA GLU A 77 18.49 -3.28 -21.61
C GLU A 77 19.59 -3.62 -22.63
N ALA A 78 19.31 -4.51 -23.59
CA ALA A 78 20.26 -4.88 -24.64
C ALA A 78 20.65 -3.70 -25.55
N ALA A 79 19.73 -2.75 -25.75
CA ALA A 79 19.99 -1.51 -26.49
C ALA A 79 20.75 -0.46 -25.66
N GLY A 80 21.02 -0.72 -24.37
CA GLY A 80 21.71 0.22 -23.48
C GLY A 80 20.88 1.46 -23.10
N VAL A 81 19.58 1.45 -23.36
CA VAL A 81 18.67 2.57 -23.05
C VAL A 81 18.29 2.57 -21.57
N LEU A 82 18.25 1.38 -20.96
CA LEU A 82 17.99 1.23 -19.52
C LEU A 82 19.32 1.10 -18.77
N PRO A 83 19.53 1.84 -17.66
CA PRO A 83 20.68 1.58 -16.80
C PRO A 83 20.64 0.12 -16.33
N PRO A 84 21.79 -0.57 -16.25
CA PRO A 84 21.83 -1.94 -15.74
C PRO A 84 21.20 -1.92 -14.36
N ASN A 85 20.21 -2.79 -14.14
CA ASN A 85 19.42 -2.90 -12.92
C ASN A 85 20.32 -2.74 -11.70
N SER A 86 20.38 -1.53 -11.15
CA SER A 86 21.00 -1.23 -9.87
C SER A 86 20.07 -1.84 -8.85
N GLY A 87 20.22 -3.15 -8.68
CA GLY A 87 19.38 -3.95 -7.83
C GLY A 87 19.24 -3.23 -6.51
N MET A 88 17.98 -3.00 -6.12
CA MET A 88 17.52 -2.86 -4.76
C MET A 88 18.68 -2.90 -3.76
N VAL A 89 19.25 -1.73 -3.43
CA VAL A 89 20.09 -1.62 -2.25
C VAL A 89 19.17 -2.08 -1.12
N PRO A 90 19.44 -3.22 -0.46
CA PRO A 90 18.62 -3.63 0.67
C PRO A 90 18.62 -2.46 1.64
N PRO A 91 17.47 -2.07 2.21
CA PRO A 91 17.49 -1.08 3.28
C PRO A 91 18.52 -1.54 4.32
N PRO A 92 19.39 -0.63 4.82
CA PRO A 92 20.37 -1.00 5.82
C PRO A 92 19.62 -1.71 6.96
N ALA A 93 20.08 -2.90 7.33
CA ALA A 93 19.50 -3.67 8.41
C ALA A 93 19.33 -2.74 9.64
N PRO A 94 18.17 -2.75 10.32
CA PRO A 94 18.01 -1.95 11.51
C PRO A 94 19.12 -2.34 12.49
N ALA A 95 19.88 -1.32 12.94
CA ALA A 95 20.90 -1.51 13.96
C ALA A 95 20.28 -2.24 15.16
N PRO A 96 20.99 -3.20 15.79
CA PRO A 96 20.49 -3.84 16.99
C PRO A 96 20.17 -2.76 18.02
N SER A 97 18.90 -2.68 18.42
CA SER A 97 18.47 -1.81 19.49
C SER A 97 19.27 -2.15 20.76
N PRO A 98 19.75 -1.17 21.54
CA PRO A 98 20.44 -1.47 22.78
C PRO A 98 19.50 -2.28 23.67
N ALA A 99 19.98 -3.45 24.08
CA ALA A 99 19.27 -4.34 24.99
C ALA A 99 18.74 -3.52 26.18
N PHE A 100 17.44 -3.65 26.43
CA PHE A 100 16.84 -3.24 27.69
C PHE A 100 17.68 -3.84 28.82
N GLN A 101 18.43 -2.99 29.52
CA GLN A 101 19.08 -3.39 30.76
C GLN A 101 17.97 -3.69 31.75
N SER A 102 17.85 -4.96 32.12
CA SER A 102 16.96 -5.43 33.18
C SER A 102 17.21 -4.61 34.44
N PRO A 103 16.21 -3.95 35.04
CA PRO A 103 16.40 -3.40 36.37
C PRO A 103 16.57 -4.58 37.34
N VAL A 104 17.69 -4.55 38.06
CA VAL A 104 18.04 -5.40 39.21
C VAL A 104 16.80 -5.67 40.08
N GLN A 105 16.45 -6.95 40.23
CA GLN A 105 15.49 -7.43 41.22
C GLN A 105 16.04 -7.15 42.63
N ALA A 106 15.32 -6.36 43.42
CA ALA A 106 15.56 -6.27 44.86
C ALA A 106 15.09 -7.55 45.57
N PRO A 107 15.83 -8.05 46.59
CA PRO A 107 15.52 -9.32 47.23
C PRO A 107 14.24 -9.23 48.09
N ILE A 108 13.38 -10.21 47.87
CA ILE A 108 12.13 -10.50 48.58
C ILE A 108 12.47 -10.96 50.02
N GLN A 109 12.01 -10.22 51.03
CA GLN A 109 12.04 -10.64 52.44
C GLN A 109 10.66 -11.20 52.83
N PRO A 110 10.55 -12.40 53.44
CA PRO A 110 9.29 -12.90 53.99
C PRO A 110 9.21 -12.80 55.54
N ALA A 111 7.96 -12.78 56.03
CA ALA A 111 7.45 -13.03 57.41
C ALA A 111 7.23 -11.81 58.34
N SER A 112 6.18 -11.64 59.18
CA SER A 112 4.81 -12.20 59.40
C SER A 112 4.03 -11.20 60.35
N PRO A 113 2.94 -11.52 61.12
CA PRO A 113 1.66 -10.77 61.10
C PRO A 113 1.20 -10.15 62.46
N THR A 114 0.44 -9.03 62.52
CA THR A 114 -0.52 -8.76 63.64
C THR A 114 -1.38 -7.48 63.47
N GLY A 115 -2.71 -7.61 63.64
CA GLY A 115 -3.58 -6.63 64.34
C GLY A 115 -4.33 -5.54 63.55
N PRO A 116 -5.53 -5.07 63.99
CA PRO A 116 -6.61 -4.60 63.12
C PRO A 116 -6.97 -3.09 63.23
N SER A 117 -7.96 -2.67 62.42
CA SER A 117 -8.76 -1.41 62.45
C SER A 117 -8.04 -0.17 61.87
N THR A 118 -8.61 0.67 60.99
CA THR A 118 -9.96 1.27 60.95
C THR A 118 -10.13 2.02 59.61
N GLY A 119 -11.31 2.01 58.98
CA GLY A 119 -11.72 3.06 58.01
C GLY A 119 -12.26 2.57 56.65
N PRO A 120 -13.40 3.09 56.16
CA PRO A 120 -14.16 2.49 55.05
C PRO A 120 -13.58 2.80 53.66
N ALA A 121 -13.61 1.77 52.80
CA ALA A 121 -13.29 1.83 51.39
C ALA A 121 -14.43 2.43 50.57
N THR A 122 -14.13 3.42 49.73
CA THR A 122 -14.91 3.79 48.54
C THR A 122 -14.13 3.36 47.30
N PRO A 123 -14.63 2.41 46.48
CA PRO A 123 -14.04 2.09 45.18
C PRO A 123 -14.55 3.07 44.12
N ALA A 124 -13.63 3.79 43.47
CA ALA A 124 -13.94 4.62 42.30
C ALA A 124 -14.03 3.75 41.04
N THR A 125 -15.17 3.86 40.36
CA THR A 125 -15.58 3.14 39.14
C THR A 125 -14.76 3.55 37.90
N PRO A 126 -14.37 2.62 37.00
CA PRO A 126 -13.75 2.96 35.72
C PRO A 126 -14.77 3.49 34.69
N PRO A 127 -14.37 4.41 33.79
CA PRO A 127 -15.28 5.11 32.89
C PRO A 127 -15.83 4.25 31.74
N GLY A 128 -17.06 4.60 31.33
CA GLY A 128 -18.00 3.79 30.56
C GLY A 128 -17.60 3.45 29.11
N ARG A 129 -18.07 2.27 28.70
CA ARG A 129 -18.10 1.77 27.32
C ARG A 129 -19.25 2.44 26.56
N PRO A 130 -19.05 2.97 25.34
CA PRO A 130 -20.13 3.56 24.56
C PRO A 130 -21.12 2.49 24.06
N ARG A 131 -22.42 2.78 24.19
CA ARG A 131 -23.56 1.97 23.69
C ARG A 131 -23.69 2.11 22.17
N SER A 132 -23.82 0.98 21.47
CA SER A 132 -24.22 0.91 20.06
C SER A 132 -25.71 1.28 19.88
N PRO A 133 -26.11 1.97 18.81
CA PRO A 133 -27.52 2.24 18.52
C PRO A 133 -28.17 1.04 17.82
N ASN A 134 -29.32 0.61 18.35
CA ASN A 134 -30.19 -0.38 17.74
C ASN A 134 -31.17 0.38 16.80
N PHE A 135 -31.17 0.09 15.51
CA PHE A 135 -32.21 0.54 14.58
C PHE A 135 -33.05 -0.69 14.23
N GLY A 136 -34.35 -0.63 14.58
CA GLY A 136 -35.34 -1.66 14.28
C GLY A 136 -35.88 -1.59 12.87
#